data_AF-A0A1A8DT01-F1
#
_entry.id   AF-A0A1A8DT01-F1
#
_cell.length_a   1.000
_cell.length_b   1.000
_cell.length_c   1.000
_cell.angle_alpha   90.00
_cell.angle_beta   90.00
_cell.angle_gamma   90.00
#
_symmetry.space_group_name_H-M   'P 1'
#
loop_
_entity.id
_entity.type
_entity.pdbx_description
1 polymer ?
#
loop_
_entity_poly.entity_id
_entity_poly.type
_entity_poly.pdbx_seq_one_letter_code
_entity_poly.pdbx_strand_id
1 'polypeptide(L)'
;MSVNENQTVHGLIVQLPLDTVNHINSELVTNAVSPEKDEGAVVIDCGINYVPDETRASGKRVVGDVHYASANQRAGFITPVPGGVGPMTVAMLMENTVQSAQRFLLRSQSHG
;
A
#
# COMPACT_ATOMS: atom_id res chain seq x y z
N MET A 1 26.49 3.66 -6.68
CA MET A 1 26.11 2.28 -6.32
C MET A 1 24.64 2.14 -6.67
N SER A 2 24.28 1.17 -7.50
CA SER A 2 22.87 0.98 -7.85
C SER A 2 22.08 0.56 -6.61
N VAL A 3 20.79 0.89 -6.52
CA VAL A 3 19.95 0.52 -5.35
C VAL A 3 19.89 -1.01 -5.19
N ASN A 4 20.00 -1.74 -6.30
CA ASN A 4 20.04 -3.20 -6.33
C ASN A 4 21.32 -3.77 -5.67
N GLU A 5 22.47 -3.10 -5.79
CA GLU A 5 23.73 -3.53 -5.17
C GLU A 5 23.80 -3.30 -3.65
N ASN A 6 22.89 -2.49 -3.09
CA ASN A 6 22.94 -2.16 -1.68
C ASN A 6 22.25 -3.23 -0.83
N GLN A 7 23.03 -3.97 -0.03
CA GLN A 7 22.53 -5.03 0.85
C GLN A 7 21.72 -4.50 2.06
N THR A 8 21.82 -3.21 2.41
CA THR A 8 21.01 -2.63 3.49
C THR A 8 19.58 -2.31 3.06
N VAL A 9 19.33 -2.25 1.74
CA VAL A 9 18.00 -2.05 1.16
C VAL A 9 17.39 -3.41 0.88
N HIS A 10 16.39 -3.78 1.66
CA HIS A 10 15.72 -5.08 1.55
C HIS A 10 14.64 -5.10 0.47
N GLY A 11 14.07 -3.94 0.13
CA GLY A 11 13.03 -3.81 -0.88
C GLY A 11 12.70 -2.34 -1.15
N LEU A 12 11.92 -2.10 -2.19
CA LEU A 12 11.46 -0.77 -2.59
C LEU A 12 9.94 -0.74 -2.55
N ILE A 13 9.36 0.32 -1.96
CA ILE A 13 7.92 0.54 -2.00
C ILE A 13 7.63 1.45 -3.20
N VAL A 14 6.89 0.93 -4.18
CA VAL A 14 6.40 1.68 -5.34
C VAL A 14 4.89 1.82 -5.21
N GLN A 15 4.41 3.04 -4.99
CA GLN A 15 2.98 3.33 -4.93
C GLN A 15 2.45 3.61 -6.33
N LEU A 16 1.49 2.80 -6.80
CA LEU A 16 0.76 3.00 -8.05
C LEU A 16 -0.58 3.72 -7.78
N PRO A 17 -1.13 4.47 -8.77
CA PRO A 17 -0.52 4.79 -10.06
C PRO A 17 0.60 5.85 -9.93
N LEU A 18 1.61 5.78 -10.80
CA LEU A 18 2.68 6.80 -10.89
C LEU A 18 2.19 8.00 -11.72
N ASP A 19 1.10 8.62 -11.27
CA ASP A 19 0.49 9.76 -11.96
C ASP A 19 1.40 10.98 -11.85
N THR A 20 2.16 11.27 -12.91
CA THR A 20 3.03 12.44 -12.99
C THR A 20 2.89 13.14 -14.33
N VAL A 21 3.13 14.47 -14.34
CA VAL A 21 3.13 15.31 -15.56
C VAL A 21 4.08 14.76 -16.62
N ASN A 22 5.18 14.12 -16.19
CA ASN A 22 6.05 13.34 -17.06
C ASN A 22 5.62 11.87 -17.00
N HIS A 23 5.31 11.27 -18.13
CA HIS A 23 4.89 9.86 -18.18
C HIS A 23 5.99 8.94 -17.62
N ILE A 24 5.74 8.29 -16.49
CA ILE A 24 6.61 7.25 -15.92
C ILE A 24 6.04 5.89 -16.30
N ASN A 25 6.85 5.04 -16.92
CA ASN A 25 6.45 3.67 -17.21
C ASN A 25 6.55 2.83 -15.93
N SER A 26 5.40 2.54 -15.32
CA SER A 26 5.29 1.77 -14.08
C SER A 26 5.82 0.34 -14.21
N GLU A 27 5.67 -0.28 -15.37
CA GLU A 27 6.20 -1.62 -15.65
C GLU A 27 7.73 -1.61 -15.65
N LEU A 28 8.35 -0.62 -16.30
CA LEU A 28 9.81 -0.46 -16.29
C LEU A 28 10.35 -0.17 -14.88
N VAL A 29 9.67 0.69 -14.10
CA VAL A 29 10.10 1.00 -12.72
C VAL A 29 10.02 -0.23 -11.84
N THR A 30 8.94 -0.99 -11.94
CA THR A 30 8.75 -2.20 -11.14
C THR A 30 9.76 -3.28 -11.53
N ASN A 31 10.01 -3.46 -12.83
CA ASN A 31 10.95 -4.47 -13.35
C ASN A 31 12.43 -4.06 -13.25
N ALA A 32 12.74 -2.79 -12.93
CA ALA A 32 14.11 -2.35 -12.71
C ALA A 32 14.67 -2.79 -11.34
N VAL A 33 13.80 -3.20 -10.42
CA VAL A 33 14.18 -3.76 -9.13
C VAL A 33 14.58 -5.21 -9.34
N SER A 34 15.74 -5.61 -8.80
CA SER A 34 16.23 -6.97 -9.01
C SER A 34 15.31 -7.99 -8.33
N PRO A 35 14.99 -9.14 -8.97
CA PRO A 35 14.05 -10.12 -8.41
C PRO A 35 14.42 -10.66 -7.03
N GLU A 36 15.71 -10.72 -6.69
CA GLU A 36 16.14 -11.12 -5.34
C GLU A 36 15.71 -10.14 -4.23
N LYS A 37 15.37 -8.89 -4.58
CA LYS A 37 14.84 -7.89 -3.62
C LYS A 37 13.36 -8.06 -3.33
N ASP A 38 12.65 -8.87 -4.11
CA ASP A 38 11.25 -9.22 -3.82
C ASP A 38 11.14 -10.38 -2.83
N GLU A 39 12.18 -11.20 -2.68
CA GLU A 39 12.18 -12.32 -1.73
C GLU A 39 12.13 -11.79 -0.29
N GLY A 40 11.08 -12.14 0.44
CA GLY A 40 10.85 -11.64 1.79
C GLY A 40 10.34 -10.19 1.86
N ALA A 41 9.99 -9.57 0.72
CA ALA A 41 9.49 -8.20 0.69
C ALA A 41 8.16 -8.04 1.46
N VAL A 42 7.92 -6.82 1.95
CA VAL A 42 6.62 -6.42 2.53
C VAL A 42 5.79 -5.79 1.43
N VAL A 43 4.67 -6.42 1.09
CA VAL A 43 3.76 -5.97 0.05
C VAL A 43 2.54 -5.30 0.68
N ILE A 44 2.33 -4.02 0.35
CA ILE A 44 1.16 -3.25 0.78
C ILE A 44 0.32 -2.96 -0.47
N ASP A 45 -0.84 -3.60 -0.56
CA ASP A 45 -1.81 -3.48 -1.64
C ASP A 45 -2.92 -2.51 -1.23
N CYS A 46 -2.85 -1.31 -1.78
CA CYS A 46 -3.84 -0.25 -1.60
C CYS A 46 -4.95 -0.29 -2.68
N GLY A 47 -4.85 -1.21 -3.65
CA GLY A 47 -5.73 -1.28 -4.79
C GLY A 47 -7.17 -1.62 -4.40
N ILE A 48 -8.14 -0.94 -5.01
CA ILE A 48 -9.56 -1.25 -4.88
C ILE A 48 -10.17 -1.27 -6.27
N ASN A 49 -10.20 -2.46 -6.86
CA ASN A 49 -10.75 -2.70 -8.18
C ASN A 49 -11.98 -3.62 -8.07
N TYR A 50 -13.01 -3.35 -8.85
CA TYR A 50 -14.23 -4.18 -8.88
C TYR A 50 -14.24 -5.05 -10.13
N VAL A 51 -14.32 -6.36 -9.91
CA VAL A 51 -14.43 -7.34 -10.99
C VAL A 51 -15.80 -8.01 -10.92
N PRO A 52 -16.51 -8.21 -12.04
CA PRO A 52 -17.75 -8.98 -12.07
C PRO A 52 -17.57 -10.37 -11.46
N ASP A 53 -18.49 -10.78 -10.60
CA ASP A 53 -18.50 -12.08 -9.92
C ASP A 53 -19.94 -12.44 -9.50
N GLU A 54 -20.60 -13.30 -10.28
CA GLU A 54 -21.99 -13.73 -10.04
C GLU A 54 -22.15 -14.59 -8.78
N THR A 55 -21.05 -15.12 -8.23
CA THR A 55 -21.08 -15.90 -6.97
C THR A 55 -21.26 -15.00 -5.74
N ARG A 56 -21.08 -13.69 -5.88
CA ARG A 56 -21.25 -12.70 -4.81
C ARG A 56 -22.62 -12.04 -4.89
N ALA A 57 -23.24 -11.77 -3.74
CA ALA A 57 -24.53 -11.09 -3.66
C ALA A 57 -24.54 -9.69 -4.33
N SER A 58 -23.39 -9.01 -4.35
CA SER A 58 -23.17 -7.73 -5.03
C SER A 58 -22.99 -7.85 -6.56
N GLY A 59 -22.90 -9.06 -7.11
CA GLY A 59 -22.53 -9.34 -8.50
C GLY A 59 -21.08 -8.97 -8.85
N LYS A 60 -20.27 -8.62 -7.84
CA LYS A 60 -18.89 -8.12 -7.99
C LYS A 60 -18.04 -8.53 -6.80
N ARG A 61 -16.77 -8.81 -7.05
CA ARG A 61 -15.73 -8.97 -6.02
C ARG A 61 -14.74 -7.81 -6.06
N VAL A 62 -14.15 -7.51 -4.91
CA VAL A 62 -13.08 -6.51 -4.77
C VAL A 62 -11.73 -7.22 -4.91
N VAL A 63 -10.84 -6.67 -5.72
CA VAL A 63 -9.46 -7.16 -5.91
C VAL A 63 -8.50 -5.99 -5.79
N GLY A 64 -7.27 -6.28 -5.37
CA GLY A 64 -6.20 -5.29 -5.27
C GLY A 64 -5.45 -5.10 -6.59
N ASP A 65 -4.36 -4.35 -6.52
CA ASP A 65 -3.47 -4.12 -7.67
C ASP A 65 -2.46 -5.27 -7.82
N VAL A 66 -2.28 -6.07 -6.77
CA VAL A 66 -1.33 -7.17 -6.74
C VAL A 66 -2.03 -8.50 -6.98
N HIS A 67 -1.40 -9.37 -7.80
CA HIS A 67 -1.80 -10.76 -7.89
C HIS A 67 -1.42 -11.52 -6.61
N TYR A 68 -2.32 -11.53 -5.64
CA TYR A 68 -2.09 -12.04 -4.28
C TYR A 68 -1.51 -13.45 -4.25
N ALA A 69 -1.99 -14.36 -5.11
CA ALA A 69 -1.58 -15.77 -5.08
C ALA A 69 -0.08 -15.96 -5.40
N SER A 70 0.47 -15.23 -6.38
CA SER A 70 1.90 -15.30 -6.69
C SER A 70 2.75 -14.49 -5.72
N ALA A 71 2.25 -13.32 -5.29
CA ALA A 71 2.98 -12.45 -4.36
C ALA A 71 3.13 -13.09 -2.97
N ASN A 72 2.10 -13.78 -2.47
CA ASN A 72 2.11 -14.48 -1.17
C ASN A 72 3.12 -15.65 -1.10
N GLN A 73 3.65 -16.12 -2.23
CA GLN A 73 4.69 -17.14 -2.26
C GLN A 73 6.11 -16.56 -2.07
N ARG A 74 6.30 -15.28 -2.39
CA ARG A 74 7.61 -14.59 -2.36
C ARG A 74 7.72 -13.59 -1.22
N ALA A 75 6.63 -12.90 -0.91
CA ALA A 75 6.58 -11.85 0.10
C ALA A 75 6.72 -12.43 1.52
N GLY A 76 7.45 -11.72 2.38
CA GLY A 76 7.52 -12.01 3.81
C GLY A 76 6.23 -11.61 4.54
N PHE A 77 5.60 -10.52 4.08
CA PHE A 77 4.30 -10.05 4.55
C PHE A 77 3.51 -9.46 3.37
N ILE A 78 2.20 -9.67 3.33
CA ILE A 78 1.32 -9.14 2.29
C ILE A 78 -0.04 -8.75 2.86
N THR A 79 -0.59 -7.61 2.42
CA THR A 79 -1.96 -7.21 2.77
C THR A 79 -2.99 -7.82 1.81
N PRO A 80 -4.07 -8.45 2.30
CA PRO A 80 -5.12 -8.95 1.43
C PRO A 80 -6.04 -7.84 0.92
N VAL A 81 -6.66 -8.06 -0.24
CA VAL A 81 -7.77 -7.24 -0.72
C VAL A 81 -8.95 -8.17 -1.03
N PRO A 82 -10.12 -8.00 -0.39
CA PRO A 82 -10.41 -7.01 0.67
C PRO A 82 -9.79 -7.39 2.02
N GLY A 83 -9.79 -6.44 2.97
CA GLY A 83 -9.45 -6.69 4.39
C GLY A 83 -8.09 -6.18 4.86
N GLY A 84 -7.24 -5.67 3.96
CA GLY A 84 -5.95 -5.07 4.27
C GLY A 84 -6.02 -3.57 4.56
N VAL A 85 -5.66 -2.75 3.58
CA VAL A 85 -5.48 -1.30 3.75
C VAL A 85 -6.79 -0.54 4.02
N GLY A 86 -7.90 -0.95 3.39
CA GLY A 86 -9.19 -0.24 3.48
C GLY A 86 -9.68 0.04 4.92
N PRO A 87 -9.77 -0.98 5.81
CA PRO A 87 -10.12 -0.77 7.21
C PRO A 87 -9.15 0.15 7.97
N MET A 88 -7.86 0.09 7.66
CA MET A 88 -6.84 0.94 8.29
C MET A 88 -7.02 2.41 7.92
N THR A 89 -7.49 2.73 6.71
CA THR A 89 -7.77 4.12 6.31
C THR A 89 -8.76 4.80 7.26
N VAL A 90 -9.82 4.09 7.68
CA VAL A 90 -10.80 4.64 8.63
C VAL A 90 -10.19 4.79 10.02
N ALA A 91 -9.44 3.78 10.48
CA ALA A 91 -8.77 3.83 11.78
C ALA A 91 -7.78 5.01 11.87
N MET A 92 -6.96 5.21 10.84
CA MET A 92 -5.99 6.30 10.76
C MET A 92 -6.65 7.67 10.66
N LEU A 93 -7.79 7.79 9.97
CA LEU A 93 -8.57 9.02 9.98
C LEU A 93 -9.01 9.36 11.41
N MET A 94 -9.57 8.40 12.14
CA MET A 94 -10.02 8.61 13.53
C MET A 94 -8.84 8.95 14.46
N GLU A 95 -7.72 8.26 14.32
CA GLU A 95 -6.51 8.56 15.09
C GLU A 95 -6.03 9.99 14.84
N ASN A 96 -5.93 10.40 13.57
CA ASN A 96 -5.55 11.76 13.19
C ASN A 96 -6.52 12.81 13.76
N THR A 97 -7.83 12.52 13.77
CA THR A 97 -8.84 13.37 14.39
C THR A 97 -8.62 13.49 15.90
N VAL A 98 -8.39 12.38 16.62
CA VAL A 98 -8.13 12.39 18.07
C VAL A 98 -6.87 13.16 18.40
N GLN A 99 -5.77 12.91 17.68
CA GLN A 99 -4.52 13.64 17.90
C GLN A 99 -4.68 15.14 17.63
N SER A 100 -5.47 15.52 16.62
CA SER A 100 -5.77 16.93 16.33
C SER A 100 -6.54 17.59 17.49
N ALA A 101 -7.56 16.92 18.02
CA ALA A 101 -8.33 17.40 19.16
C ALA A 101 -7.46 17.54 20.43
N GLN A 102 -6.57 16.58 20.70
CA GLN A 102 -5.61 16.65 21.81
C GLN A 102 -4.67 17.86 21.67
N ARG A 103 -4.10 18.07 20.46
CA ARG A 103 -3.25 19.23 20.19
C ARG A 103 -3.98 20.56 20.37
N PHE A 104 -5.25 20.62 19.98
CA PHE A 104 -6.08 21.81 20.17
C PHE A 104 -6.25 22.13 21.67
N LEU A 105 -6.65 21.15 22.47
CA LEU A 105 -6.84 21.32 23.92
C LEU A 105 -5.56 21.77 24.63
N LEU A 106 -4.42 21.15 24.32
CA LEU A 106 -3.13 21.51 24.92
C LEU A 106 -2.72 22.95 24.59
N ARG A 107 -2.99 23.42 23.37
CA ARG A 107 -2.71 24.81 22.96
C ARG A 107 -3.62 25.82 23.64
N SER A 108 -4.90 25.49 23.80
CA SER A 108 -5.87 26.33 24.50
C SER A 108 -5.55 26.48 25.99
N GLN A 109 -4.92 25.49 26.61
CA GLN A 109 -4.50 25.55 28.03
C GLN A 109 -3.20 26.32 28.27
N SER A 110 -2.35 26.44 27.25
CA SER A 110 -1.06 27.14 27.34
C SER A 110 -1.13 28.64 27.01
N HIS A 111 -2.29 29.14 26.57
CA HIS A 111 -2.55 30.55 26.29
C HIS A 111 -3.65 31.14 27.19
N GLY A 112 -3.98 30.48 28.30
CA GLY A 112 -4.93 30.92 29.33
C GLY A 112 -4.26 31.23 30.65
#